data_AF-A0A327ZEX4-F1
#
_entry.id   AF-A0A327ZEX4-F1
#
_cell.length_a   1.000
_cell.length_b   1.000
_cell.length_c   1.000
_cell.angle_alpha   90.00
_cell.angle_beta   90.00
_cell.angle_gamma   90.00
#
_symmetry.space_group_name_H-M   'P 1'
#
loop_
_entity.id
_entity.type
_entity.pdbx_description
1 polymer ?
#
loop_
_entity_poly.entity_id
_entity_poly.type
_entity_poly.pdbx_seq_one_letter_code
_entity_poly.pdbx_strand_id
1 'polypeptide(L)'
;MTSRRTHLLSVVACLAGAGLTLYAVTRVWSVQVEHRTGLSDLRTEQTGAESQPWLIGLALVALAGTGALLATRGRVRRGLGVLLTLIGAGIVAGAALARLGLDAGDAGASAAIWPFLCVLGGAAVAVGGVLAARHGHLWSAMSSRYERSTAPQVSPEKAQVPESPADTRALWDALDRGDDPTVR
;
A
#
# COMPACT_ATOMS: atom_id res chain seq x y z
N MET A 1 15.59 7.58 -9.18
CA MET A 1 15.42 6.59 -8.10
C MET A 1 15.18 5.23 -8.71
N THR A 2 15.79 4.15 -8.20
CA THR A 2 15.56 2.80 -8.75
C THR A 2 14.12 2.35 -8.43
N SER A 3 13.45 1.69 -9.38
CA SER A 3 12.04 1.24 -9.27
C SER A 3 11.74 0.49 -7.95
N ARG A 4 12.71 -0.31 -7.47
CA ARG A 4 12.63 -1.03 -6.18
C ARG A 4 12.56 -0.11 -4.95
N ARG A 5 13.29 1.01 -4.95
CA ARG A 5 13.28 1.96 -3.82
C ARG A 5 11.94 2.66 -3.71
N THR A 6 11.34 3.07 -4.83
CA THR A 6 10.03 3.74 -4.83
C THR A 6 8.92 2.81 -4.33
N HIS A 7 8.97 1.52 -4.68
CA HIS A 7 8.04 0.51 -4.16
C HIS A 7 8.17 0.36 -2.64
N LEU A 8 9.39 0.13 -2.14
CA LEU A 8 9.62 -0.03 -0.69
C LEU A 8 9.21 1.22 0.07
N LEU A 9 9.54 2.42 -0.43
CA LEU A 9 9.15 3.68 0.20
C LEU A 9 7.63 3.84 0.28
N SER A 10 6.88 3.49 -0.77
CA SER A 10 5.41 3.61 -0.72
C SER A 10 4.81 2.64 0.29
N VAL A 11 5.27 1.38 0.30
CA VAL A 11 4.75 0.34 1.20
C VAL A 11 5.07 0.69 2.65
N VAL A 12 6.31 1.09 2.94
CA VAL A 12 6.73 1.50 4.28
C VAL A 12 5.97 2.75 4.72
N ALA A 13 5.79 3.74 3.85
CA ALA A 13 5.02 4.95 4.18
C ALA A 13 3.55 4.64 4.50
N CYS A 14 2.89 3.80 3.70
CA CYS A 14 1.50 3.40 3.97
C CYS A 14 1.38 2.57 5.26
N LEU A 15 2.30 1.61 5.49
CA LEU A 15 2.25 0.74 6.65
C LEU A 15 2.55 1.52 7.94
N ALA A 16 3.58 2.37 7.93
CA ALA A 16 3.91 3.24 9.05
C ALA A 16 2.80 4.27 9.30
N GLY A 17 2.24 4.88 8.25
CA GLY A 17 1.17 5.86 8.37
C GLY A 17 -0.13 5.27 8.91
N ALA A 18 -0.53 4.10 8.41
CA ALA A 18 -1.72 3.41 8.88
C ALA A 18 -1.55 2.89 10.32
N GLY A 19 -0.39 2.31 10.65
CA GLY A 19 -0.07 1.89 12.02
C GLY A 19 -0.03 3.06 13.01
N LEU A 20 0.58 4.18 12.62
CA LEU A 20 0.62 5.40 13.42
C LEU A 20 -0.78 5.97 13.67
N THR A 21 -1.62 6.00 12.64
CA THR A 21 -3.02 6.45 12.78
C THR A 21 -3.78 5.55 13.75
N LEU A 22 -3.66 4.23 13.58
CA LEU A 22 -4.36 3.25 14.42
C LEU A 22 -3.92 3.36 15.89
N TYR A 23 -2.62 3.57 16.12
CA TYR A 23 -2.09 3.82 17.46
C TYR A 23 -2.57 5.16 18.04
N ALA A 24 -2.54 6.25 17.26
CA ALA A 24 -2.89 7.58 17.76
C ALA A 24 -4.40 7.73 18.04
N VAL A 25 -5.26 7.01 17.33
CA VAL A 25 -6.72 7.00 17.56
C VAL A 25 -7.10 6.33 18.88
N THR A 26 -6.32 5.35 19.37
CA THR A 26 -6.62 4.70 20.67
C THR A 26 -6.18 5.52 21.87
N ARG A 27 -5.60 6.70 21.65
CA ARG A 27 -5.11 7.57 22.73
C ARG A 27 -6.19 8.57 23.13
N VAL A 28 -6.04 9.09 24.34
CA VAL A 28 -6.94 10.10 24.92
C VAL A 28 -6.75 11.42 24.18
N TRP A 29 -7.83 11.95 23.61
CA TRP A 29 -7.82 13.20 22.84
C TRP A 29 -8.40 14.38 23.64
N SER A 30 -9.31 14.09 24.55
CA SER A 30 -9.92 15.08 25.44
C SER A 30 -10.23 14.46 26.80
N VAL A 31 -10.35 15.32 27.80
CA VAL A 31 -10.90 14.97 29.11
C VAL A 31 -12.13 15.84 29.29
N GLN A 32 -13.30 15.23 29.41
CA GLN A 32 -14.52 15.94 29.73
C GLN A 32 -14.59 16.15 31.24
N VAL A 33 -14.75 17.41 31.66
CA VAL A 33 -14.86 17.77 33.07
C VAL A 33 -16.29 18.21 33.37
N GLU A 34 -17.03 17.37 34.06
CA GLU A 34 -18.39 17.68 34.50
C GLU A 34 -18.33 18.30 35.90
N HIS A 35 -18.59 19.61 35.97
CA HIS A 35 -18.64 20.36 37.23
C HIS A 35 -19.94 20.01 37.97
N ARG A 36 -19.79 19.44 39.17
CA ARG A 36 -20.94 19.06 40.01
C ARG A 36 -20.98 19.93 41.26
N THR A 37 -22.01 20.75 41.39
CA THR A 37 -22.13 21.69 42.51
C THR A 37 -22.20 20.96 43.85
N GLY A 38 -21.29 21.26 44.77
CA GLY A 38 -21.21 20.63 46.10
C GLY A 38 -20.51 19.26 46.12
N LEU A 39 -19.96 18.80 44.99
CA LEU A 39 -19.20 17.57 44.83
C LEU A 39 -17.88 17.85 44.09
N SER A 40 -16.96 16.88 44.09
CA SER A 40 -15.76 16.98 43.25
C SER A 40 -16.09 16.78 41.78
N ASP A 41 -15.40 17.54 40.91
CA ASP A 41 -15.51 17.43 39.46
C ASP A 41 -15.30 16.00 38.99
N LEU A 42 -16.15 15.56 38.05
CA LEU A 42 -15.98 14.27 37.40
C LEU A 42 -15.15 14.47 36.13
N ARG A 43 -14.05 13.72 36.02
CA ARG A 43 -13.20 13.73 34.82
C ARG A 43 -13.37 12.42 34.08
N THR A 44 -13.82 12.51 32.83
CA THR A 44 -13.99 11.36 31.95
C THR A 44 -13.04 11.52 30.78
N GLU A 45 -12.08 10.60 30.64
CA GLU A 45 -11.18 10.56 29.50
C GLU A 45 -11.93 10.07 28.27
N GLN A 46 -11.79 10.79 27.16
CA GLN A 46 -12.39 10.40 25.88
C GLN A 46 -11.30 10.14 24.85
N THR A 47 -11.36 8.96 24.25
CA THR A 47 -10.38 8.53 23.25
C THR A 47 -10.75 9.00 21.85
N GLY A 48 -9.74 9.04 20.96
CA GLY A 48 -9.98 9.27 19.54
C GLY A 48 -10.97 8.29 18.92
N ALA A 49 -10.93 7.03 19.36
CA ALA A 49 -11.83 5.97 18.91
C ALA A 49 -13.31 6.22 19.27
N GLU A 50 -13.57 6.83 20.42
CA GLU A 50 -14.93 7.17 20.85
C GLU A 50 -15.44 8.41 20.12
N SER A 51 -14.58 9.41 19.91
CA SER A 51 -14.95 10.63 19.20
C SER A 51 -15.14 10.42 17.69
N GLN A 52 -14.30 9.56 17.07
CA GLN A 52 -14.30 9.30 15.63
C GLN A 52 -14.11 7.80 15.33
N PRO A 53 -15.16 6.98 15.52
CA PRO A 53 -15.08 5.52 15.39
C PRO A 53 -14.64 5.05 13.99
N TRP A 54 -14.98 5.81 12.96
CA TRP A 54 -14.69 5.50 11.57
C TRP A 54 -13.20 5.56 11.20
N LEU A 55 -12.36 6.25 11.99
CA LEU A 55 -10.92 6.33 11.74
C LEU A 55 -10.22 4.98 11.88
N ILE A 56 -10.66 4.14 12.83
CA ILE A 56 -10.15 2.77 12.98
C ILE A 56 -10.43 1.98 11.69
N GLY A 57 -11.64 2.09 11.15
CA GLY A 57 -12.04 1.46 9.90
C GLY A 57 -11.12 1.88 8.74
N LEU A 58 -10.89 3.18 8.57
CA LEU A 58 -10.00 3.68 7.52
C LEU A 58 -8.56 3.22 7.70
N ALA A 59 -8.03 3.20 8.92
CA ALA A 59 -6.69 2.74 9.20
C ALA A 59 -6.52 1.24 8.89
N LEU A 60 -7.53 0.41 9.22
CA LEU A 60 -7.55 -1.01 8.86
C LEU A 60 -7.63 -1.23 7.34
N VAL A 61 -8.47 -0.46 6.63
CA VAL A 61 -8.54 -0.54 5.17
C VAL A 61 -7.22 -0.09 4.54
N ALA A 62 -6.55 0.93 5.09
CA ALA A 62 -5.22 1.33 4.63
C ALA A 62 -4.16 0.24 4.84
N LEU A 63 -4.16 -0.43 5.99
CA LEU A 63 -3.29 -1.59 6.25
C LEU A 63 -3.55 -2.73 5.26
N ALA A 64 -4.81 -3.12 5.09
CA ALA A 64 -5.21 -4.17 4.15
C ALA A 64 -4.85 -3.80 2.70
N GLY A 65 -5.13 -2.56 2.29
CA GLY A 65 -4.78 -2.02 0.98
C GLY A 65 -3.27 -2.00 0.74
N THR A 66 -2.46 -1.76 1.77
CA THR A 66 -1.00 -1.85 1.69
C THR A 66 -0.54 -3.27 1.38
N GLY A 67 -1.14 -4.29 2.01
CA GLY A 67 -0.90 -5.70 1.67
C GLY A 67 -1.35 -6.04 0.25
N ALA A 68 -2.52 -5.55 -0.17
CA ALA A 68 -3.03 -5.76 -1.53
C ALA A 68 -2.17 -5.09 -2.61
N LEU A 69 -1.43 -4.01 -2.31
CA LEU A 69 -0.46 -3.43 -3.25
C LEU A 69 0.66 -4.42 -3.61
N LEU A 70 1.06 -5.27 -2.67
CA LEU A 70 2.09 -6.29 -2.89
C LEU A 70 1.57 -7.44 -3.77
N ALA A 71 0.29 -7.76 -3.66
CA ALA A 71 -0.34 -8.86 -4.41
C ALA A 71 -0.80 -8.46 -5.83
N THR A 72 -1.03 -7.17 -6.08
CA THR A 72 -1.66 -6.70 -7.32
C THR A 72 -0.65 -6.23 -8.38
N ARG A 73 -1.08 -6.26 -9.65
CA ARG A 73 -0.30 -5.83 -10.82
C ARG A 73 -1.09 -4.91 -11.75
N GLY A 74 -0.38 -4.10 -12.54
CA GLY A 74 -0.96 -3.30 -13.63
C GLY A 74 -1.99 -2.25 -13.17
N ARG A 75 -3.12 -2.18 -13.88
CA ARG A 75 -4.19 -1.18 -13.64
C ARG A 75 -4.85 -1.30 -12.26
N VAL A 76 -4.99 -2.52 -11.74
CA VAL A 76 -5.57 -2.76 -10.40
C VAL A 76 -4.73 -2.07 -9.33
N ARG A 77 -3.40 -2.18 -9.43
CA ARG A 77 -2.45 -1.52 -8.51
C ARG A 77 -2.58 0.01 -8.54
N ARG A 78 -2.85 0.60 -9.71
CA ARG A 78 -3.12 2.04 -9.83
C ARG A 78 -4.42 2.43 -9.15
N GLY A 79 -5.49 1.66 -9.34
CA GLY A 79 -6.76 1.86 -8.64
C GLY A 79 -6.59 1.80 -7.12
N LEU A 80 -5.82 0.83 -6.64
CA LEU A 80 -5.53 0.66 -5.21
C LEU A 80 -4.71 1.84 -4.64
N GLY A 81 -3.76 2.37 -5.40
CA GLY A 81 -3.04 3.59 -5.02
C GLY A 81 -3.95 4.82 -4.91
N VAL A 82 -4.91 4.98 -5.83
CA VAL A 82 -5.92 6.05 -5.76
C VAL A 82 -6.81 5.86 -4.53
N LEU A 83 -7.28 4.64 -4.27
CA LEU A 83 -8.09 4.33 -3.10
C LEU A 83 -7.35 4.66 -1.79
N LEU A 84 -6.09 4.23 -1.66
CA LEU A 84 -5.26 4.57 -0.50
C LEU A 84 -5.04 6.08 -0.35
N THR A 85 -4.92 6.80 -1.47
CA THR A 85 -4.82 8.26 -1.44
C THR A 85 -6.07 8.90 -0.85
N LEU A 86 -7.26 8.44 -1.26
CA LEU A 86 -8.53 8.93 -0.74
C LEU A 86 -8.72 8.57 0.73
N ILE A 87 -8.32 7.36 1.14
CA ILE A 87 -8.37 6.93 2.55
C ILE A 87 -7.45 7.80 3.40
N GLY A 88 -6.21 8.02 2.96
CA GLY A 88 -5.26 8.90 3.65
C GLY A 88 -5.78 10.33 3.78
N ALA A 89 -6.39 10.87 2.72
CA ALA A 89 -7.04 12.18 2.75
C ALA A 89 -8.24 12.22 3.71
N GLY A 90 -9.05 11.16 3.77
CA GLY A 90 -10.16 11.03 4.72
C GLY A 90 -9.69 11.02 6.18
N ILE A 91 -8.59 10.32 6.47
CA ILE A 91 -7.95 10.31 7.80
C ILE A 91 -7.48 11.73 8.16
N VAL A 92 -6.78 12.42 7.24
CA VAL A 92 -6.31 13.79 7.46
C VAL A 92 -7.47 14.74 7.74
N ALA A 93 -8.53 14.68 6.94
CA ALA A 93 -9.71 15.51 7.11
C ALA A 93 -10.40 15.24 8.46
N GLY A 94 -10.60 13.97 8.82
CA GLY A 94 -11.20 13.57 10.08
C GLY A 94 -10.41 14.07 11.29
N ALA A 95 -9.12 13.78 11.32
CA ALA A 95 -8.25 14.18 12.41
C ALA A 95 -8.11 15.71 12.53
N ALA A 96 -8.07 16.43 11.40
CA ALA A 96 -8.05 17.89 11.41
C ALA A 96 -9.36 18.48 11.94
N LEU A 97 -10.51 17.95 11.50
CA LEU A 97 -11.82 18.37 12.02
C LEU A 97 -11.96 18.10 13.52
N ALA A 98 -11.51 16.93 13.99
CA ALA A 98 -11.45 16.65 15.43
C ALA A 98 -10.58 17.65 16.16
N ARG A 99 -9.39 17.95 15.64
CA ARG A 99 -8.47 18.91 16.27
C ARG A 99 -9.08 20.30 16.39
N LEU A 100 -9.86 20.73 15.40
CA LEU A 100 -10.55 22.04 15.42
C LEU A 100 -11.73 22.07 16.40
N GLY A 101 -12.39 20.94 16.64
CA GLY A 101 -13.49 20.82 17.61
C GLY A 101 -13.05 20.61 19.06
N LEU A 102 -11.75 20.48 19.33
CA LEU A 102 -11.21 20.36 20.68
C LEU A 102 -10.91 21.74 21.28
N ASP A 103 -11.59 22.08 22.37
CA ASP A 103 -11.23 23.22 23.20
C ASP A 103 -9.89 22.95 23.89
N ALA A 104 -8.89 23.76 23.54
CA ALA A 104 -7.50 23.58 24.00
C ALA A 104 -7.34 23.73 25.53
N GLY A 105 -8.35 24.27 26.22
CA GLY A 105 -8.35 24.53 27.67
C GLY A 105 -8.53 23.28 28.54
N ASP A 106 -9.28 22.27 28.08
CA ASP A 106 -9.67 21.11 28.91
C ASP A 106 -8.82 19.86 28.66
N ALA A 107 -8.15 19.75 27.51
CA ALA A 107 -7.46 18.52 27.11
C ALA A 107 -5.98 18.46 27.52
N GLY A 108 -5.36 19.59 27.91
CA GLY A 108 -3.92 19.67 28.14
C GLY A 108 -3.09 19.49 26.85
N ALA A 109 -1.90 20.10 26.79
CA ALA A 109 -1.08 20.13 25.56
C ALA A 109 -0.71 18.74 25.02
N SER A 110 -0.62 17.73 25.90
CA SER A 110 -0.31 16.34 25.56
C SER A 110 -1.44 15.60 24.83
N ALA A 111 -2.71 15.98 25.01
CA ALA A 111 -3.82 15.34 24.31
C ALA A 111 -3.95 15.85 22.86
N ALA A 112 -3.53 17.10 22.61
CA ALA A 112 -3.56 17.73 21.29
C ALA A 112 -2.55 17.14 20.29
N ILE A 113 -1.56 16.36 20.74
CA ILE A 113 -0.54 15.76 19.85
C ILE A 113 -1.08 14.57 19.05
N TRP A 114 -2.07 13.84 19.58
CA TRP A 114 -2.58 12.62 18.97
C TRP A 114 -3.36 12.87 17.67
N PRO A 115 -4.25 13.88 17.59
CA PRO A 115 -4.85 14.26 16.30
C PRO A 115 -3.79 14.67 15.27
N PHE A 116 -2.73 15.36 15.67
CA PHE A 116 -1.64 15.73 14.77
C PHE A 116 -0.88 14.51 14.25
N LEU A 117 -0.63 13.51 15.10
CA LEU A 117 -0.04 12.24 14.67
C LEU A 117 -0.96 11.46 13.71
N CYS A 118 -2.28 11.55 13.87
CA CYS A 118 -3.23 10.99 12.89
C CYS A 118 -3.16 11.73 11.54
N VAL A 119 -3.04 13.06 11.55
CA VAL A 119 -2.83 13.84 10.32
C VAL A 119 -1.53 13.41 9.63
N LEU A 120 -0.43 13.27 10.37
CA LEU A 120 0.83 12.78 9.82
C LEU A 120 0.71 11.35 9.26
N GLY A 121 0.01 10.46 9.98
CA GLY A 121 -0.24 9.10 9.56
C GLY A 121 -1.06 9.03 8.27
N GLY A 122 -2.18 9.75 8.20
CA GLY A 122 -3.01 9.88 7.00
C GLY A 122 -2.27 10.50 5.81
N ALA A 123 -1.44 11.52 6.06
CA ALA A 123 -0.61 12.13 5.02
C ALA A 123 0.43 11.14 4.47
N ALA A 124 1.06 10.34 5.33
CA ALA A 124 2.00 9.29 4.91
C ALA A 124 1.31 8.22 4.05
N VAL A 125 0.10 7.79 4.43
CA VAL A 125 -0.74 6.89 3.61
C VAL A 125 -1.10 7.54 2.27
N ALA A 126 -1.47 8.81 2.26
CA ALA A 126 -1.83 9.52 1.04
C ALA A 126 -0.64 9.64 0.08
N VAL A 127 0.53 10.02 0.58
CA VAL A 127 1.77 10.09 -0.20
C VAL A 127 2.16 8.71 -0.75
N GLY A 128 2.09 7.67 0.08
CA GLY A 128 2.35 6.30 -0.36
C GLY A 128 1.36 5.83 -1.43
N GLY A 129 0.07 6.16 -1.29
CA GLY A 129 -0.97 5.93 -2.29
C GLY A 129 -0.69 6.64 -3.62
N VAL A 130 -0.29 7.92 -3.58
CA VAL A 130 0.08 8.70 -4.77
C VAL A 130 1.30 8.09 -5.46
N LEU A 131 2.32 7.69 -4.69
CA LEU A 131 3.50 7.03 -5.24
C LEU A 131 3.13 5.71 -5.93
N ALA A 132 2.25 4.91 -5.32
CA ALA A 132 1.74 3.68 -5.91
C ALA A 132 0.89 3.92 -7.16
N ALA A 133 0.04 4.95 -7.16
CA ALA A 133 -0.78 5.31 -8.31
C ALA A 133 0.07 5.81 -9.50
N ARG A 134 1.11 6.61 -9.23
CA ARG A 134 1.98 7.19 -10.27
C ARG A 134 3.01 6.18 -10.78
N HIS A 135 3.74 5.52 -9.88
CA HIS A 135 4.89 4.68 -10.24
C HIS A 135 4.57 3.19 -10.25
N GLY A 136 3.38 2.79 -9.82
CA GLY A 136 2.98 1.38 -9.76
C GLY A 136 3.05 0.68 -11.11
N HIS A 137 2.95 1.38 -12.24
CA HIS A 137 3.10 0.76 -13.56
C HIS A 137 4.56 0.43 -13.93
N LEU A 138 5.54 1.09 -13.30
CA LEU A 138 6.98 0.92 -13.54
C LEU A 138 7.62 -0.18 -12.68
N TRP A 139 6.85 -0.76 -11.75
CA TRP A 139 7.33 -1.81 -10.87
C TRP A 139 7.23 -3.16 -11.56
N SER A 140 8.38 -3.82 -11.76
CA SER A 140 8.46 -5.17 -12.31
C SER A 140 7.53 -6.09 -11.54
N ALA A 141 6.55 -6.68 -12.23
CA ALA A 141 5.69 -7.70 -11.62
C ALA A 141 6.56 -8.87 -11.15
N MET A 142 6.17 -9.52 -10.04
CA MET A 142 6.91 -10.64 -9.46
C MET A 142 7.14 -11.78 -10.46
N SER A 143 6.28 -11.90 -11.50
CA SER A 143 6.39 -12.87 -12.60
C SER A 143 7.41 -12.52 -13.68
N SER A 144 7.83 -11.26 -13.84
CA SER A 144 8.73 -10.87 -14.94
C SER A 144 10.10 -11.55 -14.89
N ARG A 145 10.52 -12.05 -13.72
CA ARG A 145 11.72 -12.88 -13.57
C ARG A 145 11.52 -14.35 -13.96
N TYR A 146 10.28 -14.79 -14.07
CA TYR A 146 9.88 -16.13 -14.48
C TYR A 146 9.24 -16.16 -15.88
N GLU A 147 8.91 -15.00 -16.44
CA GLU A 147 8.45 -14.83 -17.82
C GLU A 147 9.63 -15.18 -18.75
N ARG A 148 9.72 -16.46 -19.11
CA ARG A 148 10.60 -16.93 -20.16
C ARG A 148 10.09 -16.32 -21.46
N SER A 149 10.79 -15.33 -22.00
CA SER A 149 10.44 -14.61 -23.21
C SER A 149 10.22 -15.60 -24.36
N THR A 150 8.97 -15.93 -24.69
CA THR A 150 8.61 -16.54 -25.97
C THR A 150 8.69 -15.46 -27.02
N ALA A 151 9.90 -15.17 -27.49
CA ALA A 151 10.09 -14.29 -28.63
C ALA A 151 9.34 -14.87 -29.85
N PRO A 152 8.68 -14.04 -30.67
CA PRO A 152 8.01 -14.51 -31.88
C PRO A 152 9.02 -15.17 -32.82
N GLN A 153 8.78 -16.44 -33.17
CA GLN A 153 9.56 -17.16 -34.17
C GLN A 153 9.40 -16.47 -35.53
N VAL A 154 10.47 -15.85 -36.02
CA VAL A 154 10.61 -15.49 -37.43
C VAL A 154 11.31 -16.69 -38.09
N SER A 155 10.55 -17.52 -38.81
CA SER A 155 11.12 -18.42 -39.82
C SER A 155 11.62 -17.55 -40.98
N PRO A 156 12.83 -17.80 -41.52
CA PRO A 156 12.94 -18.80 -42.59
C PRO A 156 14.23 -19.66 -42.56
N GLU A 157 14.05 -20.94 -42.87
CA GLU A 157 14.85 -21.74 -43.82
C GLU A 157 16.34 -21.42 -43.99
N LYS A 158 17.23 -22.14 -43.29
CA LYS A 158 18.35 -22.88 -43.93
C LYS A 158 19.05 -23.83 -42.96
N ALA A 159 19.30 -25.04 -43.43
CA ALA A 159 20.10 -26.05 -42.76
C ALA A 159 21.55 -25.58 -42.57
N GLN A 160 22.04 -25.55 -41.32
CA GLN A 160 23.43 -25.80 -40.93
C GLN A 160 23.57 -25.63 -39.42
N VAL A 161 23.95 -26.73 -38.73
CA VAL A 161 24.47 -26.86 -37.35
C VAL A 161 23.72 -26.10 -36.24
N PRO A 162 23.16 -26.79 -35.22
CA PRO A 162 22.37 -26.14 -34.18
C PRO A 162 23.25 -25.29 -33.25
N GLU A 163 23.34 -23.99 -33.51
CA GLU A 163 24.04 -23.03 -32.63
C GLU A 163 23.12 -22.41 -31.55
N SER A 164 21.82 -22.72 -31.57
CA SER A 164 20.82 -22.18 -30.64
C SER A 164 20.09 -23.27 -29.84
N PRO A 165 19.76 -23.03 -28.55
CA PRO A 165 18.92 -23.93 -27.75
C PRO A 165 17.54 -24.23 -28.36
N ALA A 166 17.05 -23.34 -29.23
CA ALA A 166 15.80 -23.54 -29.97
C ALA A 166 15.95 -24.63 -31.06
N ASP A 167 17.08 -24.65 -31.76
CA ASP A 167 17.39 -25.70 -32.76
C ASP A 167 17.65 -27.04 -32.08
N THR A 168 18.22 -27.03 -30.86
CA THR A 168 18.36 -28.26 -30.07
C THR A 168 17.01 -28.90 -29.76
N ARG A 169 15.98 -28.12 -29.37
CA ARG A 169 14.63 -28.67 -29.14
C ARG A 169 14.01 -29.23 -30.42
N ALA A 170 14.14 -28.51 -31.53
CA ALA A 170 13.61 -28.97 -32.82
C ALA A 170 14.24 -30.29 -33.26
N LEU A 171 15.54 -30.50 -32.96
CA LEU A 171 16.25 -31.76 -33.19
C LEU A 171 15.68 -32.90 -32.32
N TRP A 172 15.43 -32.66 -31.03
CA TRP A 172 14.83 -33.67 -30.14
C TRP A 172 13.38 -34.00 -30.51
N ASP A 173 12.58 -33.01 -30.89
CA ASP A 173 11.21 -33.23 -31.37
C ASP A 173 11.17 -34.03 -32.69
N ALA A 174 12.19 -33.88 -33.55
CA ALA A 174 12.33 -34.69 -34.75
C ALA A 174 12.67 -36.15 -34.43
N LEU A 175 13.54 -36.39 -33.43
CA LEU A 175 13.84 -37.73 -32.93
C LEU A 175 12.61 -38.41 -32.32
N ASP A 176 11.81 -37.69 -31.54
CA ASP A 176 10.56 -38.22 -30.95
C ASP A 176 9.50 -38.56 -32.01
N ARG A 177 9.52 -37.87 -33.17
CA ARG A 177 8.68 -38.19 -34.33
C ARG A 177 9.22 -39.31 -35.21
N GLY A 178 10.43 -39.79 -34.93
CA GLY A 178 11.11 -40.82 -35.74
C GLY A 178 11.68 -40.29 -37.05
N ASP A 179 11.79 -38.97 -37.22
CA ASP A 179 12.43 -38.34 -38.36
C ASP A 179 13.97 -38.40 -38.16
N ASP A 180 14.57 -39.56 -38.44
CA ASP A 180 16.01 -39.77 -38.31
C ASP A 180 16.77 -39.18 -39.53
N PRO A 181 17.65 -38.18 -39.32
CA PRO A 181 18.43 -37.58 -40.40
C PRO A 181 19.56 -38.48 -40.94
N THR A 182 19.82 -39.65 -40.36
CA THR A 182 20.83 -40.61 -40.87
C THR A 182 20.37 -41.43 -42.07
N VAL A 183 19.09 -41.30 -42.45
CA VAL A 183 18.47 -42.08 -43.54
C VAL A 183 18.51 -41.34 -44.90
N ARG A 184 19.26 -40.22 -45.00
CA ARG A 184 19.50 -39.51 -46.27
C ARG A 184 20.95 -39.57 -46.72
#